data_AF-A0AAV2EUJ1-F1
#
_entry.id   AF-A0AAV2EUJ1-F1
#
_cell.length_a   1.000
_cell.length_b   1.000
_cell.length_c   1.000
_cell.angle_alpha   90.00
_cell.angle_beta   90.00
_cell.angle_gamma   90.00
#
_symmetry.space_group_name_H-M   'P 1'
#
loop_
_entity.id
_entity.type
_entity.pdbx_description
1 polymer ?
#
loop_
_entity_poly.entity_id
_entity_poly.type
_entity_poly.pdbx_seq_one_letter_code
_entity_poly.pdbx_strand_id
1 'polypeptide(L)'
;MEANSSTISRAEEIKVLANEAFKAHKYNQAIDLYTQAIEVNGQNAVYWANRAFAHTKLEEYGSAIEDASKAIEIDPQYSKGYYRRGAGYLALGKFKEALKDFQQVKKIRPNDPDASKKLKECEKAVMKLKFEEAIAAPVAERRSVAESIDFRSIGTGPSSSSVPTQVVIVPVAVAVTAAAVMLVRTAKPALVVGVLMVILVVLGILWGGWSSGLFTKRPVLDLEVEPNYTGARIEGDTITLDFVKKMMDDFKNEKRLHRRYAFQIVLQIREMLQALPSLVDIDVPEGKHFTVCGDVHGQFYDLVNIFQLNGLPSEDNPYLFNGDFVDRGSFSVEVILTLFAFKCMCPSAMYLARGNHESKSMNKIYGFEGEVRAKLNDKFVELFAEVFCCLPLAHVINGKVFVVHGGLFSVDGVKLSDIRAIDRFCEPPEEGLMCELLWSDPQPLPGRGPSKRGVGLSFGGDVTKRFLEENKLDLVLRSHEVKDEGYEVEHDGKLITVFSAPNYCDQMGNKGAFIRFTAPEMKPEIVTFSAVPHPQVKPMAYANNFLGLFS
;
A
#
# COMPACT_ATOMS: atom_id res chain seq x y z
N MET A 1 -30.82 -18.57 40.65
CA MET A 1 -31.06 -18.83 39.21
C MET A 1 -31.59 -17.58 38.49
N GLU A 2 -32.50 -16.81 39.10
CA GLU A 2 -33.06 -15.57 38.50
C GLU A 2 -32.02 -14.47 38.19
N ALA A 3 -31.06 -14.22 39.10
CA ALA A 3 -30.02 -13.20 38.87
C ALA A 3 -29.10 -13.51 37.66
N ASN A 4 -28.82 -14.80 37.42
CA ASN A 4 -28.00 -15.24 36.29
C ASN A 4 -28.77 -15.15 34.96
N SER A 5 -30.07 -15.48 34.99
CA SER A 5 -30.98 -15.32 33.85
C SER A 5 -31.17 -13.85 33.44
N SER A 6 -31.29 -12.95 34.42
CA SER A 6 -31.42 -11.50 34.18
C SER A 6 -30.15 -10.90 33.56
N THR A 7 -28.98 -11.33 34.03
CA THR A 7 -27.67 -10.89 33.51
C THR A 7 -27.45 -11.35 32.06
N ILE A 8 -27.82 -12.59 31.73
CA ILE A 8 -27.77 -13.11 30.36
C ILE A 8 -28.73 -12.34 29.44
N SER A 9 -29.97 -12.08 29.88
CA SER A 9 -30.94 -11.30 29.10
C SER A 9 -30.40 -9.91 28.76
N ARG A 10 -29.81 -9.22 29.74
CA ARG A 10 -29.22 -7.90 29.56
C ARG A 10 -28.06 -7.91 28.56
N ALA A 11 -27.15 -8.89 28.64
CA ALA A 11 -26.04 -9.02 27.69
C ALA A 11 -26.54 -9.25 26.25
N GLU A 12 -27.60 -10.04 26.08
CA GLU A 12 -28.23 -10.29 24.78
C GLU A 12 -28.89 -9.03 24.20
N GLU A 13 -29.55 -8.21 25.02
CA GLU A 13 -30.11 -6.91 24.61
C GLU A 13 -29.03 -5.95 24.12
N ILE A 14 -27.93 -5.81 24.87
CA ILE A 14 -26.79 -4.98 24.49
C ILE A 14 -26.17 -5.48 23.17
N LYS A 15 -26.04 -6.80 23.01
CA LYS A 15 -25.57 -7.41 21.75
C LYS A 15 -26.49 -7.06 20.58
N VAL A 16 -27.81 -7.01 20.75
CA VAL A 16 -28.73 -6.59 19.67
C VAL A 16 -28.45 -5.16 19.24
N LEU A 17 -28.30 -4.23 20.20
CA LEU A 17 -27.92 -2.84 19.91
C LEU A 17 -26.56 -2.75 19.19
N ALA A 18 -25.58 -3.56 19.62
CA ALA A 18 -24.27 -3.63 18.97
C ALA A 18 -24.38 -4.11 17.51
N ASN A 19 -25.24 -5.10 17.23
CA ASN A 19 -25.50 -5.56 15.87
C ASN A 19 -26.20 -4.48 15.01
N GLU A 20 -27.09 -3.68 15.60
CA GLU A 20 -27.74 -2.56 14.90
C GLU A 20 -26.74 -1.46 14.55
N ALA A 21 -25.88 -1.07 15.50
CA ALA A 21 -24.78 -0.13 15.26
C ALA A 21 -23.84 -0.65 14.16
N PHE A 22 -23.47 -1.94 14.21
CA PHE A 22 -22.64 -2.57 13.18
C PHE A 22 -23.30 -2.52 11.79
N LYS A 23 -24.59 -2.83 11.68
CA LYS A 23 -25.34 -2.76 10.41
C LYS A 23 -25.47 -1.33 9.89
N ALA A 24 -25.48 -0.35 10.78
CA ALA A 24 -25.46 1.08 10.45
C ALA A 24 -24.04 1.61 10.16
N HIS A 25 -23.04 0.74 10.03
CA HIS A 25 -21.62 1.09 9.80
C HIS A 25 -21.00 1.93 10.93
N LYS A 26 -21.62 1.98 12.11
CA LYS A 26 -21.10 2.65 13.31
C LYS A 26 -20.22 1.70 14.12
N TYR A 27 -19.06 1.36 13.56
CA TYR A 27 -18.23 0.29 14.11
C TYR A 27 -17.62 0.60 15.48
N ASN A 28 -17.20 1.84 15.74
CA ASN A 28 -16.75 2.29 17.06
C ASN A 28 -17.83 2.07 18.13
N GLN A 29 -19.05 2.56 17.86
CA GLN A 29 -20.20 2.35 18.74
C GLN A 29 -20.52 0.86 18.93
N ALA A 30 -20.39 0.05 17.87
CA ALA A 30 -20.59 -1.40 17.97
C ALA A 30 -19.55 -2.06 18.88
N ILE A 31 -18.29 -1.64 18.82
CA ILE A 31 -17.20 -2.13 19.69
C ILE A 31 -17.50 -1.80 21.15
N ASP A 32 -17.91 -0.57 21.46
CA ASP A 32 -18.25 -0.15 22.82
C ASP A 32 -19.41 -0.98 23.38
N LEU A 33 -20.46 -1.19 22.58
CA LEU A 33 -21.62 -1.99 22.99
C LEU A 33 -21.25 -3.47 23.16
N TYR A 34 -20.44 -4.05 22.26
CA TYR A 34 -19.95 -5.42 22.47
C TYR A 34 -19.07 -5.53 23.72
N THR A 35 -18.27 -4.51 24.03
CA THR A 35 -17.46 -4.45 25.25
C THR A 35 -18.36 -4.48 26.48
N GLN A 36 -19.42 -3.67 26.53
CA GLN A 36 -20.41 -3.70 27.60
C GLN A 36 -21.09 -5.08 27.70
N ALA A 37 -21.42 -5.73 26.58
CA ALA A 37 -21.99 -7.07 26.60
C ALA A 37 -21.02 -8.13 27.17
N ILE A 38 -19.72 -7.99 26.86
CA ILE A 38 -18.65 -8.86 27.36
C ILE A 38 -18.41 -8.63 28.87
N GLU A 39 -18.46 -7.38 29.34
CA GLU A 39 -18.36 -7.07 30.77
C GLU A 39 -19.50 -7.71 31.58
N VAL A 40 -20.70 -7.76 31.01
CA VAL A 40 -21.87 -8.40 31.63
C VAL A 40 -21.79 -9.93 31.54
N ASN A 41 -21.37 -10.49 30.39
CA ASN A 41 -21.19 -11.92 30.19
C ASN A 41 -20.03 -12.24 29.23
N GLY A 42 -18.84 -12.41 29.80
CA GLY A 42 -17.62 -12.68 29.03
C GLY A 42 -17.47 -14.11 28.53
N GLN A 43 -18.37 -15.03 28.88
CA GLN A 43 -18.30 -16.46 28.53
C GLN A 43 -19.08 -16.81 27.25
N ASN A 44 -19.51 -15.81 26.48
CA ASN A 44 -20.18 -16.03 25.19
C ASN A 44 -19.24 -15.76 24.02
N ALA A 45 -18.82 -16.82 23.31
CA ALA A 45 -17.91 -16.74 22.16
C ALA A 45 -18.44 -15.84 21.01
N VAL A 46 -19.76 -15.67 20.91
CA VAL A 46 -20.37 -14.84 19.86
C VAL A 46 -20.02 -13.36 20.04
N TYR A 47 -19.96 -12.86 21.28
CA TYR A 47 -19.70 -11.43 21.53
C TYR A 47 -18.29 -11.07 21.08
N TRP A 48 -17.31 -11.87 21.50
CA TRP A 48 -15.91 -11.74 21.10
C TRP A 48 -15.74 -11.83 19.58
N ALA A 49 -16.34 -12.82 18.91
CA ALA A 49 -16.21 -12.94 17.45
C ALA A 49 -16.91 -11.82 16.67
N ASN A 50 -17.98 -11.23 17.22
CA ASN A 50 -18.64 -10.10 16.59
C ASN A 50 -17.85 -8.80 16.81
N ARG A 51 -17.27 -8.59 17.99
CA ARG A 51 -16.37 -7.46 18.25
C ARG A 51 -15.09 -7.55 17.43
N ALA A 52 -14.51 -8.75 17.27
CA ALA A 52 -13.43 -9.02 16.33
C ALA A 52 -13.78 -8.61 14.90
N PHE A 53 -15.04 -8.80 14.49
CA PHE A 53 -15.48 -8.38 13.16
C PHE A 53 -15.59 -6.86 13.03
N ALA A 54 -16.04 -6.17 14.08
CA ALA A 54 -16.06 -4.72 14.13
C ALA A 54 -14.62 -4.15 14.08
N HIS A 55 -13.70 -4.69 14.87
CA HIS A 55 -12.27 -4.37 14.78
C HIS A 55 -11.72 -4.59 13.36
N THR A 56 -12.06 -5.71 12.70
CA THR A 56 -11.63 -5.96 11.31
C THR A 56 -12.12 -4.89 10.34
N LYS A 57 -13.32 -4.33 10.55
CA LYS A 57 -13.89 -3.26 9.72
C LYS A 57 -13.21 -1.91 9.91
N LEU A 58 -12.62 -1.68 11.08
CA LEU A 58 -11.78 -0.52 11.41
C LEU A 58 -10.28 -0.78 11.19
N GLU A 59 -9.91 -1.94 10.62
CA GLU A 59 -8.52 -2.29 10.35
C GLU A 59 -7.65 -2.50 11.62
N GLU A 60 -8.32 -2.68 12.75
CA GLU A 60 -7.74 -3.03 14.06
C GLU A 60 -7.48 -4.55 14.12
N TYR A 61 -6.65 -5.06 13.20
CA TYR A 61 -6.47 -6.50 12.98
C TYR A 61 -5.83 -7.25 14.17
N GLY A 62 -4.98 -6.58 14.94
CA GLY A 62 -4.40 -7.12 16.18
C GLY A 62 -5.48 -7.40 17.23
N SER A 63 -6.32 -6.40 17.51
CA SER A 63 -7.48 -6.55 18.41
C SER A 63 -8.47 -7.59 17.89
N ALA A 64 -8.70 -7.64 16.57
CA ALA A 64 -9.53 -8.67 15.95
C ALA A 64 -8.99 -10.09 16.17
N ILE A 65 -7.67 -10.28 16.08
CA ILE A 65 -7.02 -11.59 16.32
C ILE A 65 -7.10 -11.99 17.78
N GLU A 66 -6.92 -11.04 18.70
CA GLU A 66 -7.03 -11.28 20.15
C GLU A 66 -8.46 -11.71 20.53
N ASP A 67 -9.46 -10.93 20.14
CA ASP A 67 -10.87 -11.22 20.39
C ASP A 67 -11.29 -12.56 19.75
N ALA A 68 -10.87 -12.82 18.51
CA ALA A 68 -11.18 -14.07 17.84
C ALA A 68 -10.49 -15.26 18.52
N SER A 69 -9.28 -15.08 19.06
CA SER A 69 -8.60 -16.09 19.88
C SER A 69 -9.37 -16.36 21.17
N LYS A 70 -9.90 -15.31 21.82
CA LYS A 70 -10.73 -15.48 23.02
C LYS A 70 -12.04 -16.21 22.72
N ALA A 71 -12.67 -15.91 21.58
CA ALA A 71 -13.86 -16.65 21.13
C ALA A 71 -13.57 -18.15 20.96
N ILE A 72 -12.41 -18.52 20.42
CA ILE A 72 -11.97 -19.91 20.24
C ILE A 72 -11.64 -20.58 21.58
N GLU A 73 -11.05 -19.85 22.53
CA GLU A 73 -10.77 -20.35 23.87
C GLU A 73 -12.06 -20.72 24.61
N ILE A 74 -13.10 -19.87 24.47
CA ILE A 74 -14.42 -20.08 25.09
C ILE A 74 -15.18 -21.24 24.42
N ASP A 75 -15.22 -21.27 23.08
CA ASP A 75 -15.86 -22.35 22.32
C ASP A 75 -14.97 -22.81 21.15
N PRO A 76 -14.18 -23.90 21.35
CA PRO A 76 -13.32 -24.48 20.31
C PRO A 76 -14.07 -25.08 19.11
N GLN A 77 -15.40 -25.24 19.18
CA GLN A 77 -16.23 -25.70 18.05
C GLN A 77 -16.88 -24.53 17.31
N TYR A 78 -16.73 -23.29 17.80
CA TYR A 78 -17.30 -22.11 17.16
C TYR A 78 -16.50 -21.70 15.92
N SER A 79 -16.94 -22.19 14.76
CA SER A 79 -16.26 -21.98 13.47
C SER A 79 -16.04 -20.50 13.13
N LYS A 80 -16.90 -19.58 13.57
CA LYS A 80 -16.76 -18.15 13.29
C LYS A 80 -15.53 -17.55 14.01
N GLY A 81 -15.13 -18.07 15.17
CA GLY A 81 -13.91 -17.61 15.85
C GLY A 81 -12.67 -17.80 14.97
N TYR A 82 -12.46 -19.03 14.48
CA TYR A 82 -11.38 -19.33 13.52
C TYR A 82 -11.48 -18.52 12.25
N TYR A 83 -12.70 -18.33 11.74
CA TYR A 83 -12.95 -17.54 10.55
C TYR A 83 -12.51 -16.08 10.70
N ARG A 84 -12.84 -15.44 11.84
CA ARG A 84 -12.43 -14.06 12.14
C ARG A 84 -10.92 -13.95 12.34
N ARG A 85 -10.32 -14.89 13.06
CA ARG A 85 -8.87 -14.89 13.29
C ARG A 85 -8.08 -15.09 12.00
N GLY A 86 -8.51 -16.03 11.15
CA GLY A 86 -7.92 -16.26 9.84
C GLY A 86 -8.03 -15.04 8.93
N ALA A 87 -9.15 -14.30 8.99
CA ALA A 87 -9.32 -13.04 8.27
C ALA A 87 -8.36 -11.94 8.78
N GLY A 88 -8.19 -11.80 10.09
CA GLY A 88 -7.22 -10.86 10.67
C GLY A 88 -5.78 -11.18 10.28
N TYR A 89 -5.38 -12.46 10.35
CA TYR A 89 -4.05 -12.88 9.87
C TYR A 89 -3.86 -12.62 8.38
N LEU A 90 -4.88 -12.87 7.57
CA LEU A 90 -4.83 -12.59 6.14
C LEU A 90 -4.62 -11.11 5.85
N ALA A 91 -5.33 -10.23 6.55
CA ALA A 91 -5.20 -8.77 6.41
C ALA A 91 -3.78 -8.28 6.78
N LEU A 92 -3.11 -8.97 7.70
CA LEU A 92 -1.70 -8.75 8.07
C LEU A 92 -0.68 -9.48 7.17
N GLY A 93 -1.12 -10.15 6.10
CA GLY A 93 -0.23 -10.94 5.24
C GLY A 93 0.34 -12.21 5.90
N LYS A 94 -0.16 -12.61 7.07
CA LYS A 94 0.22 -13.81 7.82
C LYS A 94 -0.50 -15.05 7.25
N PHE A 95 -0.21 -15.36 5.98
CA PHE A 95 -0.92 -16.40 5.22
C PHE A 95 -0.78 -17.80 5.80
N LYS A 96 0.35 -18.12 6.45
CA LYS A 96 0.61 -19.44 7.05
C LYS A 96 -0.28 -19.67 8.29
N GLU A 97 -0.47 -18.64 9.09
CA GLU A 97 -1.33 -18.59 10.26
C GLU A 97 -2.81 -18.65 9.85
N ALA A 98 -3.19 -17.83 8.87
CA ALA A 98 -4.54 -17.84 8.30
C ALA A 98 -4.94 -19.22 7.74
N LEU A 99 -4.00 -19.90 7.07
CA LEU A 99 -4.23 -21.24 6.52
C LEU A 99 -4.61 -22.26 7.60
N LYS A 100 -3.96 -22.23 8.76
CA LYS A 100 -4.27 -23.14 9.89
C LYS A 100 -5.70 -22.94 10.37
N ASP A 101 -6.15 -21.69 10.48
CA ASP A 101 -7.51 -21.38 10.91
C ASP A 101 -8.55 -21.81 9.87
N PHE A 102 -8.32 -21.59 8.56
CA PHE A 102 -9.25 -22.06 7.52
C PHE A 102 -9.32 -23.58 7.41
N GLN A 103 -8.20 -24.30 7.64
CA GLN A 103 -8.21 -25.76 7.74
C GLN A 103 -9.08 -26.23 8.90
N GLN A 104 -9.01 -25.55 10.04
CA GLN A 104 -9.85 -25.86 11.19
C GLN A 104 -11.33 -25.54 10.93
N VAL A 105 -11.66 -24.43 10.25
CA VAL A 105 -13.04 -24.14 9.81
C VAL A 105 -13.56 -25.26 8.91
N LYS A 106 -12.76 -25.72 7.93
CA LYS A 106 -13.14 -26.81 7.03
C LYS A 106 -13.35 -28.13 7.79
N LYS A 107 -12.56 -28.39 8.83
CA LYS A 107 -12.73 -29.57 9.70
C LYS A 107 -14.04 -29.52 10.49
N ILE A 108 -14.41 -28.36 11.03
CA ILE A 108 -15.65 -28.16 11.80
C ILE A 108 -16.87 -28.16 10.85
N ARG A 109 -16.75 -27.54 9.67
CA ARG A 109 -17.82 -27.41 8.67
C ARG A 109 -17.39 -28.00 7.31
N PRO A 110 -17.40 -29.33 7.16
CA PRO A 110 -16.87 -30.00 5.96
C PRO A 110 -17.67 -29.70 4.69
N ASN A 111 -18.96 -29.39 4.82
CA ASN A 111 -19.85 -29.15 3.68
C ASN A 111 -20.06 -27.66 3.37
N ASP A 112 -19.35 -26.76 4.07
CA ASP A 112 -19.46 -25.33 3.83
C ASP A 112 -18.70 -24.93 2.55
N PRO A 113 -19.40 -24.48 1.49
CA PRO A 113 -18.76 -24.12 0.23
C PRO A 113 -17.86 -22.89 0.38
N ASP A 114 -18.22 -21.97 1.28
CA ASP A 114 -17.44 -20.75 1.53
C ASP A 114 -16.12 -21.08 2.24
N ALA A 115 -16.16 -21.94 3.25
CA ALA A 115 -14.96 -22.45 3.91
C ALA A 115 -14.00 -23.14 2.92
N SER A 116 -14.56 -23.93 2.00
CA SER A 116 -13.79 -24.65 0.97
C SER A 116 -13.11 -23.68 0.00
N LYS A 117 -13.85 -22.66 -0.46
CA LYS A 117 -13.34 -21.62 -1.35
C LYS A 117 -12.20 -20.86 -0.69
N LYS A 118 -12.39 -20.44 0.57
CA LYS A 118 -11.42 -19.64 1.31
C LYS A 118 -10.16 -20.42 1.65
N LEU A 119 -10.29 -21.68 2.02
CA LEU A 119 -9.13 -22.57 2.21
C LEU A 119 -8.28 -22.66 0.94
N LYS A 120 -8.91 -22.92 -0.22
CA LYS A 120 -8.21 -23.05 -1.50
C LYS A 120 -7.50 -21.76 -1.93
N GLU A 121 -8.15 -20.62 -1.75
CA GLU A 121 -7.52 -19.32 -2.03
C GLU A 121 -6.36 -19.03 -1.08
N CYS A 122 -6.48 -19.39 0.21
CA CYS A 122 -5.38 -19.28 1.17
C CYS A 122 -4.19 -20.17 0.79
N GLU A 123 -4.44 -21.42 0.38
CA GLU A 123 -3.40 -22.35 -0.10
C GLU A 123 -2.67 -21.78 -1.32
N LYS A 124 -3.41 -21.18 -2.26
CA LYS A 124 -2.85 -20.51 -3.44
C LYS A 124 -1.98 -19.31 -3.03
N ALA A 125 -2.43 -18.50 -2.06
CA ALA A 125 -1.66 -17.38 -1.55
C ALA A 125 -0.35 -17.83 -0.89
N VAL A 126 -0.40 -18.88 -0.04
CA VAL A 126 0.80 -19.47 0.58
C VAL A 126 1.76 -20.05 -0.46
N MET A 127 1.25 -20.72 -1.49
CA MET A 127 2.08 -21.25 -2.58
C MET A 127 2.76 -20.12 -3.36
N LYS A 128 2.02 -19.05 -3.68
CA LYS A 128 2.57 -17.86 -4.35
C LYS A 128 3.64 -17.19 -3.49
N LEU A 129 3.41 -17.06 -2.18
CA LEU A 129 4.40 -16.50 -1.25
C LEU A 129 5.70 -17.33 -1.25
N LYS A 130 5.61 -18.66 -1.14
CA LYS A 130 6.79 -19.53 -1.17
C LYS A 130 7.57 -19.42 -2.49
N PHE A 131 6.86 -19.30 -3.61
CA PHE A 131 7.52 -19.10 -4.91
C PHE A 131 8.26 -17.77 -4.95
N GLU A 132 7.63 -16.69 -4.48
CA GLU A 132 8.25 -15.36 -4.40
C GLU A 132 9.45 -15.31 -3.45
N GLU A 133 9.33 -15.91 -2.26
CA GLU A 133 10.44 -16.07 -1.30
C GLU A 133 11.62 -16.81 -1.94
N ALA A 134 11.35 -17.83 -2.78
CA ALA A 134 12.39 -18.62 -3.45
C ALA A 134 13.09 -17.88 -4.60
N ILE A 135 12.44 -16.91 -5.25
CA ILE A 135 13.03 -16.10 -6.34
C ILE A 135 13.54 -14.74 -5.87
N ALA A 136 13.33 -14.38 -4.60
CA ALA A 136 13.73 -13.11 -4.04
C ALA A 136 15.26 -13.00 -4.03
N ALA A 137 15.81 -12.25 -5.00
CA ALA A 137 17.23 -11.92 -4.99
C ALA A 137 17.58 -11.05 -3.76
N PRO A 138 18.78 -11.20 -3.18
CA PRO A 138 19.30 -10.32 -2.15
C PRO A 138 19.24 -8.85 -2.63
N VAL A 139 18.87 -7.93 -1.74
CA VAL A 139 18.69 -6.50 -2.08
C VAL A 139 19.94 -5.91 -2.76
N ALA A 140 21.13 -6.35 -2.35
CA ALA A 140 22.42 -5.93 -2.92
C ALA A 140 22.64 -6.34 -4.39
N GLU A 141 21.88 -7.31 -4.92
CA GLU A 141 21.98 -7.79 -6.30
C GLU A 141 20.84 -7.27 -7.21
N ARG A 142 19.85 -6.58 -6.65
CA ARG A 142 18.74 -6.02 -7.44
C ARG A 142 19.21 -4.75 -8.14
N ARG A 143 19.29 -4.81 -9.47
CA ARG A 143 19.44 -3.60 -10.29
C ARG A 143 18.12 -2.84 -10.28
N SER A 144 18.22 -1.51 -10.20
CA SER A 144 17.05 -0.64 -10.29
C SER A 144 16.33 -0.86 -11.62
N VAL A 145 15.00 -0.93 -11.58
CA VAL A 145 14.21 -1.08 -12.81
C VAL A 145 14.35 0.16 -13.67
N ALA A 146 14.54 1.33 -13.04
CA ALA A 146 14.79 2.59 -13.73
C ALA A 146 16.04 2.55 -14.63
N GLU A 147 17.10 1.82 -14.24
CA GLU A 147 18.32 1.67 -15.07
C GLU A 147 18.05 0.95 -16.40
N SER A 148 16.97 0.17 -16.48
CA SER A 148 16.57 -0.58 -17.67
C SER A 148 15.56 0.16 -18.57
N ILE A 149 15.11 1.35 -18.16
CA ILE A 149 14.03 2.08 -18.82
C ILE A 149 14.50 3.49 -19.16
N ASP A 150 14.58 3.78 -20.47
CA ASP A 150 14.82 5.13 -20.96
C ASP A 150 13.57 5.65 -21.68
N PHE A 151 12.84 6.59 -21.03
CA PHE A 151 11.64 7.16 -21.63
C PHE A 151 11.94 8.06 -22.84
N ARG A 152 13.17 8.55 -23.01
CA ARG A 152 13.58 9.36 -24.18
C ARG A 152 13.75 8.52 -25.43
N SER A 153 14.18 7.27 -25.28
CA SER A 153 14.30 6.29 -26.37
C SER A 153 12.97 5.81 -26.94
N ILE A 154 11.87 6.16 -26.28
CA ILE A 154 10.52 5.85 -26.72
C ILE A 154 10.15 6.77 -27.91
N GLY A 155 9.63 6.24 -29.03
CA GLY A 155 9.15 7.08 -30.14
C GLY A 155 10.24 7.68 -31.06
N THR A 156 11.52 7.41 -30.81
CA THR A 156 12.60 7.67 -31.79
C THR A 156 12.97 6.36 -32.46
N GLY A 157 12.11 5.85 -33.35
CA GLY A 157 12.51 4.83 -34.31
C GLY A 157 13.75 5.33 -35.09
N PRO A 158 14.65 4.45 -35.54
CA PRO A 158 15.81 4.87 -36.30
C PRO A 158 15.34 5.54 -37.60
N SER A 159 15.65 6.82 -37.77
CA SER A 159 15.61 7.46 -39.07
C SER A 159 16.41 6.61 -40.05
N SER A 160 15.79 6.25 -41.17
CA SER A 160 16.34 5.48 -42.28
C SER A 160 17.82 5.78 -42.55
N SER A 161 18.68 4.77 -42.44
CA SER A 161 19.75 4.41 -43.41
C SER A 161 20.87 3.60 -42.74
N SER A 162 20.87 2.28 -42.95
CA SER A 162 22.12 1.52 -43.11
C SER A 162 21.80 0.13 -43.67
N VAL A 163 22.35 -0.14 -44.85
CA VAL A 163 22.26 -1.35 -45.67
C VAL A 163 22.63 -2.60 -44.85
N PRO A 164 21.94 -3.76 -45.03
CA PRO A 164 22.37 -4.99 -44.38
C PRO A 164 23.59 -5.57 -45.12
N THR A 165 24.73 -5.61 -44.45
CA THR A 165 25.91 -6.36 -44.91
C THR A 165 25.64 -7.85 -44.74
N GLN A 166 25.72 -8.61 -45.84
CA GLN A 166 25.69 -10.08 -45.81
C GLN A 166 26.80 -10.62 -44.92
N VAL A 167 26.48 -11.56 -44.02
CA VAL A 167 27.47 -12.40 -43.35
C VAL A 167 27.25 -13.86 -43.72
N VAL A 168 28.34 -14.47 -44.15
CA VAL A 168 28.51 -15.84 -44.64
C VAL A 168 28.24 -16.86 -43.53
N ILE A 169 27.38 -17.84 -43.80
CA ILE A 169 27.15 -19.00 -42.94
C ILE A 169 28.26 -20.04 -43.22
N VAL A 170 29.08 -20.36 -42.20
CA VAL A 170 29.98 -21.52 -42.22
C VAL A 170 29.34 -22.66 -41.41
N PRO A 171 29.16 -23.87 -41.96
CA PRO A 171 28.47 -24.96 -41.26
C PRO A 171 29.42 -25.73 -40.33
N VAL A 172 29.19 -25.66 -39.02
CA VAL A 172 29.86 -26.50 -37.99
C VAL A 172 29.09 -27.83 -37.73
N ALA A 173 28.03 -28.11 -38.50
CA ALA A 173 27.16 -29.27 -38.27
C ALA A 173 27.72 -30.64 -38.70
N VAL A 174 28.93 -30.71 -39.27
CA VAL A 174 29.48 -31.97 -39.82
C VAL A 174 30.44 -32.70 -38.85
N ALA A 175 30.93 -32.05 -37.79
CA ALA A 175 31.87 -32.68 -36.86
C ALA A 175 31.22 -33.48 -35.72
N VAL A 176 29.99 -33.14 -35.30
CA VAL A 176 29.33 -33.75 -34.12
C VAL A 176 28.63 -35.06 -34.45
N THR A 177 28.18 -35.26 -35.69
CA THR A 177 27.54 -36.50 -36.15
C THR A 177 28.53 -37.66 -36.31
N ALA A 178 29.81 -37.39 -36.59
CA ALA A 178 30.82 -38.44 -36.69
C ALA A 178 31.21 -39.06 -35.33
N ALA A 179 31.19 -38.27 -34.24
CA ALA A 179 31.53 -38.76 -32.90
C ALA A 179 30.42 -39.60 -32.25
N ALA A 180 29.15 -39.27 -32.51
CA ALA A 180 28.00 -40.00 -31.98
C ALA A 180 27.86 -41.41 -32.58
N VAL A 181 28.23 -41.60 -33.85
CA VAL A 181 28.11 -42.90 -34.54
C VAL A 181 29.19 -43.91 -34.08
N MET A 182 30.36 -43.45 -33.62
CA MET A 182 31.41 -44.36 -33.11
C MET A 182 31.14 -44.90 -31.69
N LEU A 183 30.36 -44.20 -30.86
CA LEU A 183 30.06 -44.61 -29.47
C LEU A 183 28.94 -45.65 -29.35
N VAL A 184 28.10 -45.82 -30.38
CA VAL A 184 26.96 -46.77 -30.38
C VAL A 184 27.40 -48.21 -30.63
N ARG A 185 28.66 -48.48 -31.02
CA ARG A 185 29.11 -49.84 -31.37
C ARG A 185 29.80 -50.64 -30.26
N THR A 186 30.07 -50.09 -29.07
CA THR A 186 30.81 -50.84 -28.03
C THR A 186 30.33 -50.69 -26.58
N ALA A 187 29.22 -49.99 -26.29
CA ALA A 187 28.78 -49.74 -24.91
C ALA A 187 27.45 -50.42 -24.54
N LYS A 188 27.35 -50.90 -23.29
CA LYS A 188 26.14 -51.50 -22.69
C LYS A 188 24.98 -50.47 -22.63
N PRO A 189 23.71 -50.90 -22.74
CA PRO A 189 22.55 -50.02 -22.93
C PRO A 189 22.32 -48.97 -21.83
N ALA A 190 22.76 -49.22 -20.59
CA ALA A 190 22.64 -48.23 -19.50
C ALA A 190 23.54 -46.99 -19.70
N LEU A 191 24.68 -47.12 -20.39
CA LEU A 191 25.59 -46.00 -20.65
C LEU A 191 25.05 -45.08 -21.77
N VAL A 192 24.32 -45.65 -22.73
CA VAL A 192 23.75 -44.95 -23.88
C VAL A 192 22.66 -43.96 -23.45
N VAL A 193 21.83 -44.33 -22.46
CA VAL A 193 20.78 -43.45 -21.91
C VAL A 193 21.39 -42.27 -21.13
N GLY A 194 22.46 -42.51 -20.37
CA GLY A 194 23.17 -41.45 -19.64
C GLY A 194 23.83 -40.43 -20.58
N VAL A 195 24.46 -40.88 -21.66
CA VAL A 195 25.11 -40.00 -22.64
C VAL A 195 24.08 -39.23 -23.48
N LEU A 196 22.94 -39.84 -23.85
CA LEU A 196 21.84 -39.15 -24.55
C LEU A 196 21.19 -38.07 -23.67
N MET A 197 21.03 -38.33 -22.37
CA MET A 197 20.55 -37.32 -21.41
C MET A 197 21.53 -36.15 -21.30
N VAL A 198 22.84 -36.41 -21.24
CA VAL A 198 23.85 -35.34 -21.21
C VAL A 198 23.87 -34.56 -22.52
N ILE A 199 23.70 -35.21 -23.68
CA ILE A 199 23.61 -34.52 -24.97
C ILE A 199 22.31 -33.70 -25.07
N LEU A 200 21.18 -34.18 -24.54
CA LEU A 200 19.92 -33.41 -24.49
C LEU A 200 20.01 -32.24 -23.49
N VAL A 201 20.72 -32.40 -22.38
CA VAL A 201 20.98 -31.31 -21.42
C VAL A 201 21.96 -30.30 -22.03
N VAL A 202 23.01 -30.74 -22.73
CA VAL A 202 23.96 -29.84 -23.41
C VAL A 202 23.32 -29.17 -24.63
N LEU A 203 22.46 -29.86 -25.38
CA LEU A 203 21.65 -29.26 -26.46
C LEU A 203 20.54 -28.37 -25.90
N GLY A 204 19.97 -28.68 -24.73
CA GLY A 204 19.03 -27.80 -24.02
C GLY A 204 19.70 -26.56 -23.44
N ILE A 205 20.96 -26.67 -23.01
CA ILE A 205 21.82 -25.56 -22.60
C ILE A 205 22.34 -24.78 -23.81
N LEU A 206 22.55 -25.42 -24.96
CA LEU A 206 22.93 -24.73 -26.21
C LEU A 206 21.71 -24.09 -26.89
N TRP A 207 20.52 -24.69 -26.84
CA TRP A 207 19.28 -24.05 -27.33
C TRP A 207 18.78 -22.98 -26.34
N GLY A 208 19.00 -23.18 -25.03
CA GLY A 208 18.72 -22.22 -23.97
C GLY A 208 19.82 -21.18 -23.73
N GLY A 209 21.01 -21.36 -24.31
CA GLY A 209 22.21 -20.55 -24.07
C GLY A 209 22.88 -19.98 -25.32
N TRP A 210 22.39 -20.28 -26.54
CA TRP A 210 22.74 -19.54 -27.77
C TRP A 210 21.81 -18.38 -28.10
N SER A 211 20.87 -18.04 -27.21
CA SER A 211 20.24 -16.72 -27.22
C SER A 211 20.99 -15.69 -26.36
N SER A 212 22.10 -16.08 -25.71
CA SER A 212 22.89 -15.21 -24.84
C SER A 212 24.37 -15.23 -25.21
N GLY A 213 24.77 -14.48 -26.23
CA GLY A 213 26.19 -14.24 -26.49
C GLY A 213 26.60 -13.94 -27.93
N LEU A 214 25.97 -12.95 -28.58
CA LEU A 214 26.62 -12.02 -29.51
C LEU A 214 25.59 -10.93 -29.86
N PHE A 215 25.83 -9.70 -29.40
CA PHE A 215 24.98 -8.51 -29.60
C PHE A 215 23.52 -8.64 -29.13
N THR A 216 23.30 -8.67 -27.82
CA THR A 216 21.98 -8.32 -27.28
C THR A 216 21.77 -6.82 -27.46
N LYS A 217 21.07 -6.43 -28.54
CA LYS A 217 20.34 -5.16 -28.56
C LYS A 217 19.54 -5.09 -27.27
N ARG A 218 19.67 -4.00 -26.50
CA ARG A 218 18.78 -3.69 -25.38
C ARG A 218 17.34 -3.91 -25.88
N PRO A 219 16.45 -4.61 -25.16
CA PRO A 219 15.05 -4.65 -25.55
C PRO A 219 14.53 -3.22 -25.38
N VAL A 220 14.55 -2.46 -26.46
CA VAL A 220 13.90 -1.16 -26.54
C VAL A 220 12.44 -1.47 -26.24
N LEU A 221 11.92 -0.92 -25.14
CA LEU A 221 10.50 -0.93 -24.87
C LEU A 221 9.85 -0.21 -26.07
N ASP A 222 9.24 -1.00 -26.94
CA ASP A 222 8.52 -0.50 -28.12
C ASP A 222 7.25 0.21 -27.62
N LEU A 223 7.39 1.49 -27.30
CA LEU A 223 6.39 2.34 -26.65
C LEU A 223 6.09 3.57 -27.50
N GLU A 224 6.22 3.49 -28.83
CA GLU A 224 5.84 4.60 -29.71
C GLU A 224 4.42 5.07 -29.37
N VAL A 225 4.26 6.37 -29.13
CA VAL A 225 2.92 6.93 -28.85
C VAL A 225 2.13 6.84 -30.14
N GLU A 226 1.07 6.04 -30.14
CA GLU A 226 0.33 5.78 -31.36
C GLU A 226 -0.27 7.09 -31.91
N PRO A 227 -0.31 7.30 -33.25
CA PRO A 227 -0.82 8.55 -33.83
C PRO A 227 -2.27 8.86 -33.45
N ASN A 228 -3.06 7.84 -33.07
CA ASN A 228 -4.44 7.97 -32.62
C ASN A 228 -4.58 8.24 -31.11
N TYR A 229 -3.49 8.31 -30.34
CA TYR A 229 -3.54 8.69 -28.93
C TYR A 229 -3.91 10.17 -28.79
N THR A 230 -5.06 10.45 -28.17
CA THR A 230 -5.63 11.80 -28.00
C THR A 230 -5.62 12.30 -26.56
N GLY A 231 -4.99 11.56 -25.65
CA GLY A 231 -4.84 11.95 -24.25
C GLY A 231 -3.75 13.00 -24.04
N ALA A 232 -3.54 13.38 -22.78
CA ALA A 232 -2.50 14.33 -22.37
C ALA A 232 -1.10 13.90 -22.83
N ARG A 233 -0.33 14.86 -23.36
CA ARG A 233 1.04 14.65 -23.87
C ARG A 233 2.02 15.56 -23.15
N ILE A 234 3.15 15.00 -22.74
CA ILE A 234 4.29 15.79 -22.24
C ILE A 234 5.14 16.14 -23.47
N GLU A 235 5.27 17.45 -23.74
CA GLU A 235 6.15 17.97 -24.79
C GLU A 235 7.55 18.17 -24.20
N GLY A 236 8.54 17.43 -24.72
CA GLY A 236 9.91 17.44 -24.19
C GLY A 236 10.04 16.81 -22.79
N ASP A 237 10.89 17.39 -21.97
CA ASP A 237 11.24 16.86 -20.64
C ASP A 237 10.49 17.55 -19.49
N THR A 238 9.72 18.61 -19.76
CA THR A 238 9.09 19.45 -18.72
C THR A 238 7.60 19.12 -18.57
N ILE A 239 7.19 18.81 -17.34
CA ILE A 239 5.78 18.65 -16.99
C ILE A 239 5.17 20.03 -16.70
N THR A 240 4.15 20.41 -17.45
CA THR A 240 3.52 21.74 -17.37
C THR A 240 2.15 21.68 -16.70
N LEU A 241 1.67 22.81 -16.19
CA LEU A 241 0.32 22.90 -15.61
C LEU A 241 -0.78 22.53 -16.61
N ASP A 242 -0.62 22.89 -17.89
CA ASP A 242 -1.59 22.54 -18.93
C ASP A 242 -1.64 21.02 -19.17
N PHE A 243 -0.48 20.35 -19.15
CA PHE A 243 -0.44 18.89 -19.17
C PHE A 243 -1.16 18.29 -17.97
N VAL A 244 -0.86 18.75 -16.74
CA VAL A 244 -1.47 18.19 -15.53
C VAL A 244 -2.99 18.39 -15.54
N LYS A 245 -3.47 19.58 -15.94
CA LYS A 245 -4.91 19.85 -16.09
C LYS A 245 -5.56 18.93 -17.12
N LYS A 246 -4.94 18.74 -18.28
CA LYS A 246 -5.45 17.83 -19.32
C LYS A 246 -5.44 16.37 -18.88
N MET A 247 -4.41 15.94 -18.16
CA MET A 247 -4.30 14.59 -17.61
C MET A 247 -5.39 14.33 -16.57
N MET A 248 -5.64 15.28 -15.66
CA MET A 248 -6.73 15.17 -14.70
C MET A 248 -8.10 15.12 -15.37
N ASP A 249 -8.31 15.90 -16.44
CA ASP A 249 -9.54 15.83 -17.24
C ASP A 249 -9.69 14.47 -17.94
N ASP A 250 -8.62 13.93 -18.50
CA ASP A 250 -8.63 12.59 -19.09
C ASP A 250 -8.97 11.52 -18.04
N PHE A 251 -8.37 11.58 -16.85
CA PHE A 251 -8.67 10.67 -15.75
C PHE A 251 -10.10 10.79 -15.25
N LYS A 252 -10.67 12.00 -15.15
CA LYS A 252 -12.09 12.21 -14.82
C LYS A 252 -13.02 11.49 -15.79
N ASN A 253 -12.63 11.45 -17.06
CA ASN A 253 -13.35 10.80 -18.15
C ASN A 253 -12.90 9.34 -18.38
N GLU A 254 -12.30 8.69 -17.38
CA GLU A 254 -11.88 7.28 -17.40
C GLU A 254 -10.88 6.92 -18.53
N LYS A 255 -10.19 7.92 -19.08
CA LYS A 255 -9.12 7.70 -20.06
C LYS A 255 -7.80 7.40 -19.35
N ARG A 256 -6.94 6.65 -20.02
CA ARG A 256 -5.62 6.26 -19.49
C ARG A 256 -4.52 7.19 -20.02
N LEU A 257 -3.57 7.53 -19.16
CA LEU A 257 -2.33 8.17 -19.58
C LEU A 257 -1.49 7.16 -20.36
N HIS A 258 -0.89 7.59 -21.48
CA HIS A 258 -0.02 6.71 -22.24
C HIS A 258 1.22 6.32 -21.41
N ARG A 259 1.64 5.06 -21.52
CA ARG A 259 2.73 4.47 -20.70
C ARG A 259 4.04 5.24 -20.79
N ARG A 260 4.37 5.83 -21.95
CA ARG A 260 5.52 6.74 -22.13
C ARG A 260 5.52 7.85 -21.07
N TYR A 261 4.41 8.58 -20.97
CA TYR A 261 4.30 9.75 -20.08
C TYR A 261 4.22 9.31 -18.62
N ALA A 262 3.58 8.18 -18.33
CA ALA A 262 3.62 7.58 -17.00
C ALA A 262 5.06 7.22 -16.58
N PHE A 263 5.86 6.60 -17.46
CA PHE A 263 7.27 6.32 -17.17
C PHE A 263 8.06 7.61 -16.94
N GLN A 264 7.86 8.64 -17.78
CA GLN A 264 8.51 9.93 -17.60
C GLN A 264 8.21 10.54 -16.22
N ILE A 265 6.94 10.59 -15.80
CA ILE A 265 6.54 11.09 -14.48
C ILE A 265 7.22 10.29 -13.35
N VAL A 266 7.10 8.96 -13.40
CA VAL A 266 7.57 8.09 -12.30
C VAL A 266 9.09 8.05 -12.22
N LEU A 267 9.81 8.12 -13.34
CA LEU A 267 11.27 8.17 -13.36
C LEU A 267 11.79 9.53 -12.87
N GLN A 268 11.18 10.64 -13.28
CA GLN A 268 11.57 11.98 -12.83
C GLN A 268 11.37 12.14 -11.31
N ILE A 269 10.20 11.72 -10.78
CA ILE A 269 9.97 11.87 -9.35
C ILE A 269 10.88 10.97 -8.50
N ARG A 270 11.26 9.79 -9.01
CA ARG A 270 12.22 8.91 -8.34
C ARG A 270 13.52 9.66 -8.03
N GLU A 271 14.10 10.32 -9.03
CA GLU A 271 15.34 11.10 -8.87
C GLU A 271 15.16 12.22 -7.85
N MET A 272 14.02 12.93 -7.90
CA MET A 272 13.72 14.00 -6.96
C MET A 272 13.58 13.51 -5.52
N LEU A 273 12.86 12.40 -5.29
CA LEU A 273 12.64 11.85 -3.95
C LEU A 273 13.91 11.21 -3.38
N GLN A 274 14.75 10.59 -4.20
CA GLN A 274 16.03 10.04 -3.78
C GLN A 274 16.97 11.10 -3.21
N ALA A 275 16.92 12.33 -3.73
CA ALA A 275 17.73 13.44 -3.24
C ALA A 275 17.26 14.03 -1.91
N LEU A 276 16.05 13.70 -1.44
CA LEU A 276 15.50 14.25 -0.20
C LEU A 276 16.01 13.49 1.04
N PRO A 277 16.10 14.17 2.20
CA PRO A 277 16.30 13.50 3.48
C PRO A 277 15.06 12.69 3.90
N SER A 278 15.22 11.80 4.88
CA SER A 278 14.10 11.01 5.41
C SER A 278 13.12 11.85 6.25
N LEU A 279 13.58 12.98 6.78
CA LEU A 279 12.76 14.03 7.37
C LEU A 279 13.01 15.34 6.62
N VAL A 280 11.94 15.90 6.03
CA VAL A 280 12.00 17.12 5.23
C VAL A 280 11.54 18.32 6.06
N ASP A 281 12.39 19.33 6.18
CA ASP A 281 12.04 20.62 6.78
C ASP A 281 11.36 21.51 5.73
N ILE A 282 10.25 22.14 6.10
CA ILE A 282 9.44 23.02 5.24
C ILE A 282 9.39 24.40 5.89
N ASP A 283 9.87 25.41 5.17
CA ASP A 283 9.78 26.81 5.57
C ASP A 283 8.64 27.50 4.81
N VAL A 284 7.62 27.93 5.57
CA VAL A 284 6.46 28.70 5.11
C VAL A 284 6.71 30.17 5.48
N PRO A 285 6.89 31.06 4.48
CA PRO A 285 7.12 32.48 4.73
C PRO A 285 5.95 33.17 5.43
N GLU A 286 6.22 34.24 6.17
CA GLU A 286 5.19 35.06 6.83
C GLU A 286 4.09 35.51 5.85
N GLY A 287 2.83 35.37 6.28
CA GLY A 287 1.66 35.69 5.45
C GLY A 287 1.34 34.67 4.35
N LYS A 288 2.15 33.63 4.17
CA LYS A 288 1.85 32.49 3.29
C LYS A 288 1.20 31.35 4.08
N HIS A 289 0.48 30.50 3.35
CA HIS A 289 -0.18 29.32 3.91
C HIS A 289 0.39 28.02 3.35
N PHE A 290 0.10 26.93 4.04
CA PHE A 290 0.48 25.57 3.66
C PHE A 290 -0.67 24.61 3.99
N THR A 291 -1.01 23.71 3.07
CA THR A 291 -2.12 22.76 3.26
C THR A 291 -1.58 21.35 3.53
N VAL A 292 -2.12 20.66 4.53
CA VAL A 292 -1.86 19.25 4.80
C VAL A 292 -3.12 18.43 4.60
N CYS A 293 -3.05 17.42 3.73
CA CYS A 293 -4.05 16.39 3.54
C CYS A 293 -3.57 15.09 4.19
N GLY A 294 -4.51 14.29 4.70
CA GLY A 294 -4.26 12.91 5.09
C GLY A 294 -4.45 11.93 3.94
N ASP A 295 -4.86 10.72 4.29
CA ASP A 295 -5.05 9.59 3.39
C ASP A 295 -6.10 9.93 2.32
N VAL A 296 -5.88 9.46 1.09
CA VAL A 296 -6.83 9.61 -0.03
C VAL A 296 -7.21 8.28 -0.67
N HIS A 297 -6.41 7.22 -0.48
CA HIS A 297 -6.74 5.83 -0.83
C HIS A 297 -7.41 5.64 -2.21
N GLY A 298 -6.80 6.16 -3.26
CA GLY A 298 -7.30 5.98 -4.63
C GLY A 298 -8.68 6.59 -4.90
N GLN A 299 -9.16 7.52 -4.07
CA GLN A 299 -10.38 8.30 -4.30
C GLN A 299 -10.10 9.52 -5.18
N PHE A 300 -9.78 9.27 -6.45
CA PHE A 300 -9.36 10.31 -7.40
C PHE A 300 -10.36 11.46 -7.53
N TYR A 301 -11.65 11.19 -7.53
CA TYR A 301 -12.68 12.22 -7.70
C TYR A 301 -12.74 13.16 -6.49
N ASP A 302 -12.53 12.63 -5.27
CA ASP A 302 -12.41 13.42 -4.06
C ASP A 302 -11.10 14.20 -4.01
N LEU A 303 -9.99 13.65 -4.51
CA LEU A 303 -8.75 14.40 -4.69
C LEU A 303 -8.97 15.64 -5.57
N VAL A 304 -9.70 15.49 -6.68
CA VAL A 304 -10.02 16.66 -7.51
C VAL A 304 -10.96 17.63 -6.80
N ASN A 305 -11.90 17.13 -6.00
CA ASN A 305 -12.77 17.99 -5.17
C ASN A 305 -11.94 18.83 -4.18
N ILE A 306 -10.90 18.26 -3.54
CA ILE A 306 -9.96 19.01 -2.69
C ILE A 306 -9.34 20.18 -3.47
N PHE A 307 -8.87 19.93 -4.70
CA PHE A 307 -8.29 20.98 -5.54
C PHE A 307 -9.30 22.01 -6.04
N GLN A 308 -10.58 21.64 -6.19
CA GLN A 308 -11.64 22.58 -6.53
C GLN A 308 -12.00 23.47 -5.33
N LEU A 309 -12.01 22.92 -4.12
CA LEU A 309 -12.34 23.64 -2.89
C LEU A 309 -11.19 24.53 -2.39
N ASN A 310 -9.95 24.07 -2.53
CA ASN A 310 -8.77 24.70 -1.91
C ASN A 310 -7.73 25.20 -2.92
N GLY A 311 -8.05 25.14 -4.22
CA GLY A 311 -7.17 25.55 -5.31
C GLY A 311 -6.20 24.45 -5.76
N LEU A 312 -5.67 24.59 -6.97
CA LEU A 312 -4.66 23.67 -7.48
C LEU A 312 -3.32 23.87 -6.75
N PRO A 313 -2.48 22.83 -6.64
CA PRO A 313 -1.11 22.97 -6.16
C PRO A 313 -0.31 23.95 -7.02
N SER A 314 0.31 24.91 -6.36
CA SER A 314 1.24 25.89 -6.95
C SER A 314 2.25 26.34 -5.90
N GLU A 315 3.25 27.13 -6.30
CA GLU A 315 4.20 27.72 -5.36
C GLU A 315 3.53 28.59 -4.27
N ASP A 316 2.43 29.26 -4.63
CA ASP A 316 1.61 30.05 -3.70
C ASP A 316 0.53 29.23 -2.96
N ASN A 317 0.34 27.97 -3.33
CA ASN A 317 -0.65 27.08 -2.72
C ASN A 317 -0.06 25.67 -2.54
N PRO A 318 0.95 25.50 -1.66
CA PRO A 318 1.63 24.24 -1.48
C PRO A 318 0.81 23.24 -0.65
N TYR A 319 0.97 21.96 -0.98
CA TYR A 319 0.33 20.84 -0.32
C TYR A 319 1.34 19.82 0.21
N LEU A 320 1.04 19.22 1.36
CA LEU A 320 1.58 17.94 1.81
C LEU A 320 0.46 16.91 1.83
N PHE A 321 0.63 15.81 1.11
CA PHE A 321 -0.21 14.62 1.31
C PHE A 321 0.55 13.63 2.20
N ASN A 322 -0.04 13.31 3.35
CA ASN A 322 0.61 12.61 4.44
C ASN A 322 0.40 11.09 4.36
N GLY A 323 0.89 10.48 3.27
CA GLY A 323 0.83 9.04 3.02
C GLY A 323 -0.53 8.53 2.55
N ASP A 324 -0.56 7.24 2.22
CA ASP A 324 -1.75 6.46 1.89
C ASP A 324 -2.55 7.06 0.72
N PHE A 325 -1.83 7.20 -0.39
CA PHE A 325 -2.37 7.70 -1.65
C PHE A 325 -3.15 6.64 -2.41
N VAL A 326 -2.74 5.38 -2.26
CA VAL A 326 -3.16 4.24 -3.06
C VAL A 326 -3.85 3.18 -2.20
N ASP A 327 -4.21 2.08 -2.85
CA ASP A 327 -4.97 0.95 -2.31
C ASP A 327 -6.41 1.34 -1.93
N ARG A 328 -7.24 0.31 -1.74
CA ARG A 328 -8.66 0.41 -1.35
C ARG A 328 -9.54 1.02 -2.44
N GLY A 329 -9.40 2.30 -2.73
CA GLY A 329 -10.06 2.94 -3.87
C GLY A 329 -9.53 2.40 -5.19
N SER A 330 -10.39 2.42 -6.21
CA SER A 330 -10.09 1.81 -7.52
C SER A 330 -9.62 2.80 -8.59
N PHE A 331 -9.19 3.98 -8.14
CA PHE A 331 -8.57 5.02 -8.96
C PHE A 331 -7.21 5.44 -8.41
N SER A 332 -6.47 4.46 -7.85
CA SER A 332 -5.16 4.69 -7.23
C SER A 332 -4.10 5.11 -8.24
N VAL A 333 -4.16 4.58 -9.47
CA VAL A 333 -3.23 4.96 -10.55
C VAL A 333 -3.42 6.43 -10.95
N GLU A 334 -4.67 6.89 -11.02
CA GLU A 334 -5.00 8.28 -11.35
C GLU A 334 -4.57 9.25 -10.22
N VAL A 335 -4.79 8.86 -8.96
CA VAL A 335 -4.30 9.62 -7.79
C VAL A 335 -2.78 9.77 -7.83
N ILE A 336 -2.05 8.65 -7.87
CA ILE A 336 -0.60 8.69 -7.69
C ILE A 336 0.11 9.41 -8.84
N LEU A 337 -0.35 9.20 -10.08
CA LEU A 337 0.21 9.91 -11.24
C LEU A 337 -0.09 11.40 -11.20
N THR A 338 -1.24 11.81 -10.67
CA THR A 338 -1.59 13.23 -10.48
C THR A 338 -0.70 13.89 -9.44
N LEU A 339 -0.55 13.27 -8.25
CA LEU A 339 0.32 13.77 -7.20
C LEU A 339 1.78 13.86 -7.67
N PHE A 340 2.25 12.83 -8.39
CA PHE A 340 3.61 12.81 -8.92
C PHE A 340 3.82 13.88 -10.01
N ALA A 341 2.85 14.08 -10.89
CA ALA A 341 2.95 15.11 -11.92
C ALA A 341 3.00 16.53 -11.32
N PHE A 342 2.23 16.82 -10.26
CA PHE A 342 2.36 18.09 -9.54
C PHE A 342 3.74 18.26 -8.90
N LYS A 343 4.30 17.20 -8.30
CA LYS A 343 5.67 17.22 -7.75
C LYS A 343 6.70 17.54 -8.84
N CYS A 344 6.64 16.85 -9.97
CA CYS A 344 7.58 17.08 -11.08
C CYS A 344 7.39 18.46 -11.75
N MET A 345 6.16 18.97 -11.80
CA MET A 345 5.84 20.29 -12.36
C MET A 345 6.42 21.42 -11.51
N CYS A 346 6.21 21.36 -10.20
CA CYS A 346 6.66 22.38 -9.25
C CYS A 346 7.04 21.71 -7.92
N PRO A 347 8.34 21.45 -7.68
CA PRO A 347 8.79 20.69 -6.51
C PRO A 347 8.38 21.29 -5.15
N SER A 348 8.21 22.62 -5.08
CA SER A 348 7.76 23.35 -3.89
C SER A 348 6.23 23.38 -3.72
N ALA A 349 5.46 23.03 -4.75
CA ALA A 349 4.00 23.00 -4.67
C ALA A 349 3.45 21.71 -4.04
N MET A 350 4.24 20.63 -4.01
CA MET A 350 3.78 19.31 -3.59
C MET A 350 4.82 18.61 -2.74
N TYR A 351 4.41 18.13 -1.57
CA TYR A 351 5.17 17.30 -0.66
C TYR A 351 4.40 16.01 -0.41
N LEU A 352 5.12 14.90 -0.30
CA LEU A 352 4.54 13.56 -0.20
C LEU A 352 5.29 12.83 0.91
N ALA A 353 4.58 12.45 1.98
CA ALA A 353 5.10 11.54 2.98
C ALA A 353 4.76 10.09 2.62
N ARG A 354 5.57 9.13 3.04
CA ARG A 354 5.25 7.72 2.92
C ARG A 354 4.19 7.34 3.95
N GLY A 355 3.15 6.62 3.54
CA GLY A 355 2.24 5.90 4.43
C GLY A 355 2.53 4.40 4.45
N ASN A 356 1.78 3.64 5.24
CA ASN A 356 1.97 2.18 5.29
C ASN A 356 1.48 1.51 4.00
N HIS A 357 0.55 2.13 3.25
CA HIS A 357 0.09 1.65 1.96
C HIS A 357 1.06 1.95 0.80
N GLU A 358 2.10 2.76 0.97
CA GLU A 358 3.21 2.84 0.02
C GLU A 358 4.27 1.75 0.30
N SER A 359 3.81 0.51 0.38
CA SER A 359 4.62 -0.70 0.63
C SER A 359 4.14 -1.88 -0.20
N LYS A 360 5.08 -2.76 -0.57
CA LYS A 360 4.78 -3.94 -1.38
C LYS A 360 3.83 -4.90 -0.69
N SER A 361 3.93 -5.03 0.64
CA SER A 361 3.07 -5.91 1.43
C SER A 361 1.61 -5.48 1.34
N MET A 362 1.33 -4.18 1.42
CA MET A 362 -0.03 -3.64 1.31
C MET A 362 -0.53 -3.65 -0.14
N ASN A 363 0.26 -3.16 -1.09
CA ASN A 363 -0.18 -3.03 -2.49
C ASN A 363 -0.61 -4.34 -3.15
N LYS A 364 0.06 -5.43 -2.77
CA LYS A 364 -0.25 -6.78 -3.24
C LYS A 364 -1.63 -7.28 -2.80
N ILE A 365 -2.09 -6.77 -1.66
CA ILE A 365 -3.28 -7.23 -0.96
C ILE A 365 -4.46 -6.30 -1.26
N TYR A 366 -4.24 -4.98 -1.21
CA TYR A 366 -5.29 -3.96 -1.16
C TYR A 366 -5.59 -3.24 -2.47
N GLY A 367 -4.99 -3.66 -3.58
CA GLY A 367 -5.50 -3.37 -4.92
C GLY A 367 -4.56 -2.59 -5.83
N PHE A 368 -3.62 -1.82 -5.30
CA PHE A 368 -2.75 -1.00 -6.14
C PHE A 368 -1.91 -1.84 -7.11
N GLU A 369 -1.33 -2.96 -6.65
CA GLU A 369 -0.56 -3.85 -7.54
C GLU A 369 -1.46 -4.36 -8.68
N GLY A 370 -2.67 -4.82 -8.36
CA GLY A 370 -3.62 -5.31 -9.36
C GLY A 370 -4.07 -4.23 -10.33
N GLU A 371 -4.30 -3.01 -9.84
CA GLU A 371 -4.72 -1.86 -10.64
C GLU A 371 -3.60 -1.43 -11.60
N VAL A 372 -2.35 -1.37 -11.13
CA VAL A 372 -1.17 -1.08 -11.95
C VAL A 372 -1.00 -2.13 -13.04
N ARG A 373 -1.14 -3.42 -12.74
CA ARG A 373 -1.07 -4.49 -13.76
C ARG A 373 -2.18 -4.36 -14.81
N ALA A 374 -3.39 -3.98 -14.38
CA ALA A 374 -4.55 -3.85 -15.27
C ALA A 374 -4.51 -2.59 -16.16
N LYS A 375 -4.04 -1.46 -15.62
CA LYS A 375 -4.02 -0.16 -16.32
C LYS A 375 -2.69 0.11 -17.03
N LEU A 376 -1.57 -0.37 -16.48
CA LEU A 376 -0.21 -0.19 -16.97
C LEU A 376 0.42 -1.54 -17.33
N ASN A 377 1.45 -2.00 -16.60
CA ASN A 377 2.08 -3.32 -16.77
C ASN A 377 2.95 -3.69 -15.55
N ASP A 378 3.52 -4.90 -15.57
CA ASP A 378 4.34 -5.45 -14.48
C ASP A 378 5.59 -4.62 -14.16
N LYS A 379 6.20 -3.96 -15.14
CA LYS A 379 7.37 -3.10 -14.91
C LYS A 379 7.02 -1.90 -14.02
N PHE A 380 5.80 -1.38 -14.14
CA PHE A 380 5.34 -0.29 -13.27
C PHE A 380 5.15 -0.75 -11.82
N VAL A 381 4.79 -2.02 -11.57
CA VAL A 381 4.67 -2.54 -10.19
C VAL A 381 6.01 -2.41 -9.47
N GLU A 382 7.08 -2.89 -10.11
CA GLU A 382 8.42 -2.84 -9.54
C GLU A 382 8.94 -1.39 -9.44
N LEU A 383 8.68 -0.57 -10.46
CA LEU A 383 9.10 0.82 -10.46
C LEU A 383 8.38 1.64 -9.37
N PHE A 384 7.06 1.49 -9.19
CA PHE A 384 6.35 2.17 -8.11
C PHE A 384 6.84 1.73 -6.74
N ALA A 385 7.09 0.43 -6.53
CA ALA A 385 7.65 -0.06 -5.26
C ALA A 385 9.03 0.57 -4.96
N GLU A 386 9.88 0.72 -5.97
CA GLU A 386 11.17 1.42 -5.84
C GLU A 386 10.97 2.91 -5.50
N VAL A 387 10.06 3.61 -6.19
CA VAL A 387 9.76 5.02 -5.92
C VAL A 387 9.17 5.23 -4.52
N PHE A 388 8.29 4.33 -4.08
CA PHE A 388 7.71 4.38 -2.73
C PHE A 388 8.76 4.22 -1.64
N CYS A 389 9.81 3.44 -1.88
CA CYS A 389 10.97 3.37 -0.97
C CYS A 389 11.78 4.67 -0.91
N CYS A 390 11.57 5.61 -1.85
CA CYS A 390 12.25 6.90 -1.86
C CYS A 390 11.47 8.01 -1.13
N LEU A 391 10.18 7.81 -0.83
CA LEU A 391 9.33 8.79 -0.17
C LEU A 391 9.84 9.14 1.24
N PRO A 392 9.97 10.44 1.61
CA PRO A 392 10.27 10.86 2.97
C PRO A 392 9.29 10.30 4.00
N LEU A 393 9.77 10.04 5.21
CA LEU A 393 8.99 9.42 6.29
C LEU A 393 8.25 10.45 7.15
N ALA A 394 8.76 11.67 7.24
CA ALA A 394 8.18 12.74 8.04
C ALA A 394 8.52 14.13 7.49
N HIS A 395 7.76 15.12 7.93
CA HIS A 395 8.00 16.53 7.61
C HIS A 395 7.95 17.38 8.88
N VAL A 396 8.66 18.51 8.89
CA VAL A 396 8.58 19.52 9.96
C VAL A 396 8.31 20.88 9.32
N ILE A 397 7.18 21.50 9.69
CA ILE A 397 6.78 22.82 9.17
C ILE A 397 7.20 23.90 10.17
N ASN A 398 8.01 24.87 9.71
CA ASN A 398 8.55 26.01 10.47
C ASN A 398 9.20 25.62 11.82
N GLY A 399 9.73 24.40 11.93
CA GLY A 399 10.27 23.90 13.20
C GLY A 399 9.23 23.75 14.32
N LYS A 400 7.92 23.75 14.00
CA LYS A 400 6.82 23.75 14.99
C LYS A 400 5.89 22.54 14.86
N VAL A 401 5.51 22.18 13.63
CA VAL A 401 4.53 21.10 13.38
C VAL A 401 5.25 19.90 12.80
N PHE A 402 5.28 18.79 13.54
CA PHE A 402 5.79 17.51 13.05
C PHE A 402 4.67 16.72 12.39
N VAL A 403 4.85 16.38 11.12
CA VAL A 403 3.87 15.66 10.30
C VAL A 403 4.39 14.27 9.96
N VAL A 404 3.62 13.24 10.29
CA VAL A 404 3.95 11.82 10.06
C VAL A 404 2.68 11.05 9.73
N HIS A 405 2.73 10.01 8.91
CA HIS A 405 1.53 9.25 8.56
C HIS A 405 0.91 8.53 9.79
N GLY A 406 1.67 7.60 10.39
CA GLY A 406 1.25 6.82 11.55
C GLY A 406 1.38 7.60 12.85
N GLY A 407 2.55 7.57 13.49
CA GLY A 407 2.67 8.19 14.82
C GLY A 407 4.07 8.16 15.44
N LEU A 408 4.08 8.12 16.77
CA LEU A 408 5.30 8.20 17.58
C LEU A 408 5.82 6.80 17.97
N PHE A 409 6.85 6.78 18.81
CA PHE A 409 7.77 5.67 18.94
C PHE A 409 7.57 4.85 20.23
N SER A 410 8.03 3.60 20.19
CA SER A 410 8.04 2.69 21.34
C SER A 410 9.02 3.08 22.43
N VAL A 411 10.02 3.90 22.09
CA VAL A 411 11.05 4.41 23.01
C VAL A 411 10.97 5.92 23.14
N ASP A 412 11.33 6.44 24.32
CA ASP A 412 11.50 7.88 24.54
C ASP A 412 12.90 8.33 24.05
N GLY A 413 13.12 9.64 23.93
CA GLY A 413 14.42 10.20 23.55
C GLY A 413 14.67 10.37 22.05
N VAL A 414 13.77 9.89 21.18
CA VAL A 414 13.91 10.00 19.72
C VAL A 414 13.92 11.46 19.28
N LYS A 415 14.97 11.83 18.53
CA LYS A 415 15.18 13.19 18.01
C LYS A 415 14.87 13.29 16.52
N LEU A 416 14.61 14.51 16.05
CA LEU A 416 14.46 14.77 14.61
C LEU A 416 15.72 14.35 13.81
N SER A 417 16.90 14.38 14.42
CA SER A 417 18.14 13.87 13.81
C SER A 417 18.09 12.36 13.55
N ASP A 418 17.48 11.59 14.44
CA ASP A 418 17.38 10.14 14.31
C ASP A 418 16.48 9.78 13.13
N ILE A 419 15.34 10.48 13.00
CA ILE A 419 14.40 10.32 11.88
C ILE A 419 15.07 10.70 10.56
N ARG A 420 15.82 11.80 10.54
CA ARG A 420 16.54 12.27 9.35
C ARG A 420 17.62 11.28 8.89
N ALA A 421 18.20 10.52 9.83
CA ALA A 421 19.25 9.54 9.59
C ALA A 421 18.74 8.14 9.21
N ILE A 422 17.42 7.89 9.23
CA ILE A 422 16.86 6.60 8.81
C ILE A 422 17.20 6.34 7.34
N ASP A 423 17.86 5.21 7.06
CA ASP A 423 17.96 4.68 5.70
C ASP A 423 16.61 4.10 5.28
N ARG A 424 15.84 4.90 4.55
CA ARG A 424 14.45 4.60 4.18
C ARG A 424 14.30 3.80 2.89
N PHE A 425 15.39 3.53 2.16
CA PHE A 425 15.38 2.92 0.83
C PHE A 425 15.14 1.41 0.87
N CYS A 426 14.10 1.00 1.61
CA CYS A 426 13.70 -0.37 1.84
C CYS A 426 12.18 -0.47 2.04
N GLU A 427 11.67 -1.70 2.02
CA GLU A 427 10.33 -1.95 2.56
C GLU A 427 10.34 -1.71 4.08
N PRO A 428 9.23 -1.23 4.68
CA PRO A 428 9.17 -1.03 6.11
C PRO A 428 9.53 -2.32 6.86
N PRO A 429 10.46 -2.28 7.83
CA PRO A 429 10.77 -3.43 8.67
C PRO A 429 9.59 -3.79 9.57
N GLU A 430 9.63 -4.96 10.22
CA GLU A 430 8.60 -5.37 11.18
C GLU A 430 8.63 -4.55 12.48
N GLU A 431 9.79 -3.97 12.83
CA GLU A 431 10.02 -3.19 14.06
C GLU A 431 10.95 -1.98 13.82
N GLY A 432 11.02 -1.09 14.82
CA GLY A 432 11.91 0.08 14.81
C GLY A 432 11.27 1.34 14.25
N LEU A 433 12.04 2.44 14.26
CA LEU A 433 11.52 3.80 14.02
C LEU A 433 10.73 3.93 12.71
N MET A 434 11.24 3.35 11.61
CA MET A 434 10.56 3.41 10.31
C MET A 434 9.21 2.71 10.32
N CYS A 435 9.10 1.55 10.99
CA CYS A 435 7.83 0.84 11.16
C CYS A 435 6.87 1.71 11.98
N GLU A 436 7.33 2.22 13.11
CA GLU A 436 6.50 2.95 14.06
C GLU A 436 5.97 4.29 13.51
N LEU A 437 6.78 4.99 12.70
CA LEU A 437 6.36 6.21 11.97
C LEU A 437 5.17 5.92 11.05
N LEU A 438 5.10 4.73 10.45
CA LEU A 438 4.08 4.39 9.46
C LEU A 438 2.86 3.70 10.06
N TRP A 439 2.95 3.12 11.27
CA TRP A 439 1.93 2.19 11.78
C TRP A 439 1.36 2.50 13.18
N SER A 440 1.98 3.40 13.93
CA SER A 440 1.55 3.64 15.33
C SER A 440 0.32 4.54 15.41
N ASP A 441 -0.50 4.31 16.43
CA ASP A 441 -1.72 5.08 16.68
C ASP A 441 -1.70 5.74 18.07
N PRO A 442 -2.34 6.91 18.24
CA PRO A 442 -2.56 7.48 19.56
C PRO A 442 -3.49 6.59 20.42
N GLN A 443 -3.37 6.70 21.74
CA GLN A 443 -4.33 6.14 22.69
C GLN A 443 -4.74 7.18 23.75
N PRO A 444 -6.00 7.15 24.22
CA PRO A 444 -6.48 8.17 25.15
C PRO A 444 -5.79 8.11 26.52
N LEU A 445 -5.33 6.92 26.95
CA LEU A 445 -4.69 6.74 28.24
C LEU A 445 -3.18 6.98 28.16
N PRO A 446 -2.54 7.53 29.21
CA PRO A 446 -1.10 7.67 29.27
C PRO A 446 -0.34 6.34 29.12
N GLY A 447 0.92 6.43 28.69
CA GLY A 447 1.84 5.31 28.52
C GLY A 447 1.85 4.77 27.09
N ARG A 448 2.21 3.48 26.95
CA ARG A 448 2.23 2.77 25.68
C ARG A 448 1.46 1.45 25.82
N GLY A 449 0.85 1.02 24.73
CA GLY A 449 0.11 -0.24 24.67
C GLY A 449 0.39 -1.00 23.38
N PRO A 450 -0.10 -2.24 23.27
CA PRO A 450 -0.03 -2.99 22.02
C PRO A 450 -0.85 -2.28 20.95
N SER A 451 -0.30 -2.17 19.74
CA SER A 451 -1.06 -1.65 18.60
C SER A 451 -2.29 -2.51 18.34
N LYS A 452 -3.44 -1.85 18.16
CA LYS A 452 -4.68 -2.50 17.73
C LYS A 452 -4.55 -3.13 16.34
N ARG A 453 -3.57 -2.71 15.54
CA ARG A 453 -3.27 -3.25 14.21
C ARG A 453 -2.40 -4.50 14.26
N GLY A 454 -1.73 -4.76 15.39
CA GLY A 454 -0.78 -5.88 15.52
C GLY A 454 0.60 -5.59 14.89
N VAL A 455 0.88 -4.34 14.57
CA VAL A 455 2.16 -3.78 14.10
C VAL A 455 2.27 -2.32 14.57
N GLY A 456 3.46 -1.86 14.92
CA GLY A 456 3.65 -0.59 15.63
C GLY A 456 3.21 -0.66 17.09
N LEU A 457 2.81 0.47 17.67
CA LEU A 457 2.30 0.56 19.05
C LEU A 457 1.14 1.54 19.18
N SER A 458 0.49 1.53 20.33
CA SER A 458 -0.35 2.64 20.77
C SER A 458 0.42 3.53 21.76
N PHE A 459 0.32 4.86 21.62
CA PHE A 459 1.05 5.82 22.48
C PHE A 459 0.14 6.90 23.07
N GLY A 460 0.29 7.19 24.36
CA GLY A 460 -0.52 8.16 25.09
C GLY A 460 -0.07 9.61 24.99
N GLY A 461 -0.88 10.52 25.51
CA GLY A 461 -0.60 11.96 25.49
C GLY A 461 0.69 12.37 26.20
N ASP A 462 1.15 11.61 27.19
CA ASP A 462 2.44 11.84 27.85
C ASP A 462 3.63 11.55 26.93
N VAL A 463 3.53 10.57 26.03
CA VAL A 463 4.54 10.27 24.99
C VAL A 463 4.59 11.43 23.98
N THR A 464 3.43 11.87 23.50
CA THR A 464 3.34 13.03 22.60
C THR A 464 3.96 14.27 23.21
N LYS A 465 3.60 14.59 24.45
CA LYS A 465 4.11 15.76 25.16
C LYS A 465 5.63 15.71 25.31
N ARG A 466 6.20 14.59 25.75
CA ARG A 466 7.66 14.43 25.88
C ARG A 466 8.38 14.62 24.53
N PHE A 467 7.90 13.98 23.47
CA PHE A 467 8.50 14.10 22.15
C PHE A 467 8.51 15.56 21.65
N LEU A 468 7.40 16.26 21.82
CA LEU A 468 7.27 17.67 21.44
C LEU A 468 8.22 18.57 22.24
N GLU A 469 8.23 18.43 23.57
CA GLU A 469 9.11 19.21 24.46
C GLU A 469 10.59 18.99 24.12
N GLU A 470 10.99 17.73 23.95
CA GLU A 470 12.36 17.34 23.66
C GLU A 470 12.88 17.81 22.30
N ASN A 471 11.99 17.96 21.32
CA ASN A 471 12.31 18.41 19.97
C ASN A 471 11.93 19.86 19.70
N LYS A 472 11.41 20.58 20.71
CA LYS A 472 10.96 21.98 20.64
C LYS A 472 9.88 22.21 19.57
N LEU A 473 8.91 21.29 19.53
CA LEU A 473 7.77 21.32 18.63
C LEU A 473 6.48 21.67 19.38
N ASP A 474 5.47 22.13 18.65
CA ASP A 474 4.19 22.56 19.19
C ASP A 474 3.07 21.50 19.02
N LEU A 475 3.12 20.76 17.90
CA LEU A 475 2.03 19.89 17.43
C LEU A 475 2.58 18.66 16.67
N VAL A 476 1.98 17.49 16.93
CA VAL A 476 2.04 16.33 16.04
C VAL A 476 0.80 16.30 15.16
N LEU A 477 0.98 16.26 13.85
CA LEU A 477 -0.10 16.05 12.88
C LEU A 477 0.09 14.69 12.20
N ARG A 478 -0.95 13.87 12.20
CA ARG A 478 -0.91 12.53 11.61
C ARG A 478 -2.19 12.16 10.87
N SER A 479 -2.22 11.00 10.21
CA SER A 479 -3.35 10.55 9.38
C SER A 479 -3.85 9.15 9.73
N HIS A 480 -3.75 8.12 8.87
CA HIS A 480 -3.78 6.66 9.15
C HIS A 480 -5.04 6.05 9.83
N GLU A 481 -5.87 6.82 10.51
CA GLU A 481 -7.14 6.41 11.10
C GLU A 481 -8.29 7.21 10.50
N VAL A 482 -9.31 6.51 10.02
CA VAL A 482 -10.57 7.13 9.61
C VAL A 482 -11.23 7.80 10.81
N LYS A 483 -11.69 9.05 10.63
CA LYS A 483 -12.42 9.82 11.63
C LYS A 483 -13.73 10.30 11.04
N ASP A 484 -14.81 10.27 11.82
CA ASP A 484 -16.18 10.59 11.36
C ASP A 484 -16.27 11.99 10.74
N GLU A 485 -15.63 12.99 11.35
CA GLU A 485 -15.60 14.37 10.86
C GLU A 485 -14.38 14.67 9.96
N GLY A 486 -13.63 13.64 9.55
CA GLY A 486 -12.40 13.77 8.78
C GLY A 486 -11.19 14.22 9.59
N TYR A 487 -11.36 14.51 10.87
CA TYR A 487 -10.28 14.83 11.80
C TYR A 487 -10.64 14.49 13.24
N GLU A 488 -9.63 14.43 14.11
CA GLU A 488 -9.81 14.38 15.56
C GLU A 488 -8.66 15.13 16.25
N VAL A 489 -8.97 15.87 17.31
CA VAL A 489 -7.96 16.56 18.15
C VAL A 489 -7.81 15.77 19.44
N GLU A 490 -6.62 15.27 19.68
CA GLU A 490 -6.30 14.32 20.74
C GLU A 490 -5.16 14.88 21.63
N HIS A 491 -4.88 14.20 22.75
CA HIS A 491 -3.74 14.49 23.63
C HIS A 491 -3.63 15.97 24.04
N ASP A 492 -4.72 16.53 24.58
CA ASP A 492 -4.80 17.93 25.03
C ASP A 492 -4.46 18.97 23.93
N GLY A 493 -4.80 18.66 22.67
CA GLY A 493 -4.54 19.52 21.52
C GLY A 493 -3.11 19.46 21.00
N LYS A 494 -2.32 18.48 21.46
CA LYS A 494 -0.94 18.24 21.02
C LYS A 494 -0.82 17.24 19.88
N LEU A 495 -1.91 16.53 19.57
CA LEU A 495 -2.00 15.65 18.41
C LEU A 495 -3.27 15.96 17.63
N ILE A 496 -3.17 16.01 16.30
CA ILE A 496 -4.33 16.05 15.41
C ILE A 496 -4.20 14.90 14.42
N THR A 497 -5.29 14.15 14.27
CA THR A 497 -5.48 13.19 13.19
C THR A 497 -6.26 13.86 12.07
N VAL A 498 -5.79 13.80 10.81
CA VAL A 498 -6.47 14.31 9.61
C VAL A 498 -6.63 13.19 8.58
N PHE A 499 -7.81 13.06 7.98
CA PHE A 499 -8.13 12.01 7.03
C PHE A 499 -8.89 12.61 5.84
N SER A 500 -8.40 12.39 4.62
CA SER A 500 -8.87 13.10 3.42
C SER A 500 -9.65 12.21 2.43
N ALA A 501 -10.05 11.01 2.84
CA ALA A 501 -10.91 10.11 2.07
C ALA A 501 -12.36 10.13 2.64
N PRO A 502 -13.23 11.02 2.16
CA PRO A 502 -14.63 11.06 2.62
C PRO A 502 -15.38 9.81 2.14
N ASN A 503 -16.38 9.37 2.92
CA ASN A 503 -17.14 8.14 2.67
C ASN A 503 -16.23 6.96 2.32
N TYR A 504 -15.21 6.74 3.15
CA TYR A 504 -14.14 5.79 2.87
C TYR A 504 -14.69 4.41 2.45
N CYS A 505 -14.13 3.87 1.36
CA CYS A 505 -14.56 2.61 0.75
C CYS A 505 -16.07 2.53 0.42
N ASP A 506 -16.70 3.66 0.11
CA ASP A 506 -18.13 3.80 -0.21
C ASP A 506 -19.09 3.29 0.87
N GLN A 507 -18.62 3.17 2.12
CA GLN A 507 -19.35 2.48 3.19
C GLN A 507 -19.30 3.21 4.53
N MET A 508 -18.23 3.95 4.83
CA MET A 508 -18.03 4.52 6.16
C MET A 508 -18.89 5.76 6.43
N GLY A 509 -19.26 6.52 5.40
CA GLY A 509 -20.07 7.74 5.56
C GLY A 509 -19.39 8.90 6.28
N ASN A 510 -18.09 8.81 6.57
CA ASN A 510 -17.30 9.86 7.20
C ASN A 510 -17.11 11.08 6.26
N LYS A 511 -16.82 12.25 6.85
CA LYS A 511 -16.28 13.38 6.09
C LYS A 511 -14.78 13.19 5.85
N GLY A 512 -14.26 13.95 4.89
CA GLY A 512 -12.83 14.19 4.73
C GLY A 512 -12.47 15.54 5.32
N ALA A 513 -11.21 15.75 5.67
CA ALA A 513 -10.69 17.05 6.04
C ALA A 513 -9.29 17.30 5.48
N PHE A 514 -8.92 18.57 5.38
CA PHE A 514 -7.55 19.03 5.22
C PHE A 514 -7.30 20.19 6.18
N ILE A 515 -6.03 20.46 6.50
CA ILE A 515 -5.65 21.50 7.46
C ILE A 515 -4.80 22.55 6.76
N ARG A 516 -5.16 23.83 6.92
CA ARG A 516 -4.34 24.96 6.49
C ARG A 516 -3.56 25.50 7.68
N PHE A 517 -2.30 25.82 7.45
CA PHE A 517 -1.44 26.53 8.40
C PHE A 517 -1.00 27.84 7.78
N THR A 518 -1.11 28.94 8.51
CA THR A 518 -0.66 30.28 8.06
C THR A 518 0.47 30.76 8.96
N ALA A 519 1.56 31.24 8.36
CA ALA A 519 2.72 31.75 9.10
C ALA A 519 2.50 33.21 9.55
N PRO A 520 3.03 33.60 10.73
CA PRO A 520 3.94 32.85 11.60
C PRO A 520 3.24 31.99 12.67
N GLU A 521 1.93 32.13 12.86
CA GLU A 521 1.19 31.51 13.98
C GLU A 521 1.18 29.99 13.90
N MET A 522 1.14 29.41 12.69
CA MET A 522 1.04 27.96 12.45
C MET A 522 -0.13 27.33 13.21
N LYS A 523 -1.24 28.07 13.37
CA LYS A 523 -2.47 27.53 13.96
C LYS A 523 -3.17 26.62 12.94
N PRO A 524 -3.64 25.43 13.32
CA PRO A 524 -4.36 24.55 12.41
C PRO A 524 -5.76 25.11 12.11
N GLU A 525 -6.03 25.41 10.84
CA GLU A 525 -7.34 25.75 10.31
C GLU A 525 -7.91 24.54 9.57
N ILE A 526 -8.82 23.82 10.24
CA ILE A 526 -9.36 22.56 9.75
C ILE A 526 -10.57 22.83 8.85
N VAL A 527 -10.55 22.28 7.64
CA VAL A 527 -11.65 22.39 6.67
C VAL A 527 -12.15 20.99 6.33
N THR A 528 -13.44 20.74 6.60
CA THR A 528 -14.10 19.45 6.30
C THR A 528 -14.84 19.49 4.96
N PHE A 529 -14.92 18.37 4.27
CA PHE A 529 -15.65 18.20 3.01
C PHE A 529 -16.30 16.81 2.91
N SER A 530 -17.32 16.70 2.06
CA SER A 530 -18.04 15.45 1.81
C SER A 530 -17.56 14.79 0.51
N ALA A 531 -17.88 13.50 0.37
CA ALA A 531 -17.58 12.72 -0.84
C ALA A 531 -18.33 13.25 -2.05
N VAL A 532 -17.72 13.11 -3.23
CA VAL A 532 -18.35 13.43 -4.52
C VAL A 532 -18.65 12.16 -5.34
N PRO A 533 -19.61 12.21 -6.27
CA PRO A 533 -19.88 11.07 -7.16
C PRO A 533 -18.66 10.67 -7.99
N HIS A 534 -18.50 9.36 -8.20
CA HIS A 534 -17.48 8.76 -9.07
C HIS A 534 -18.11 7.65 -9.94
N PRO A 535 -17.41 7.19 -11.01
CA PRO A 535 -17.86 6.05 -11.82
C PRO A 535 -18.07 4.79 -10.99
N GLN A 536 -18.90 3.89 -11.53
CA GLN A 536 -19.35 2.66 -10.86
C GLN A 536 -18.26 1.56 -10.88
N VAL A 537 -17.12 1.83 -10.26
CA VAL A 537 -16.05 0.87 -9.98
C VAL A 537 -15.99 0.69 -8.47
N LYS A 538 -16.32 -0.52 -8.00
CA LYS A 538 -16.37 -0.81 -6.56
C LYS A 538 -14.98 -0.67 -5.92
N PRO A 539 -14.87 -0.22 -4.67
CA PRO A 539 -13.64 -0.32 -3.89
C PRO A 539 -13.10 -1.75 -3.92
N MET A 540 -11.77 -1.88 -3.90
CA MET A 540 -11.05 -3.15 -3.92
C MET A 540 -11.29 -3.99 -5.20
N ALA A 541 -11.76 -3.39 -6.31
CA ALA A 541 -12.01 -4.12 -7.56
C ALA A 541 -10.78 -4.85 -8.13
N TYR A 542 -9.58 -4.33 -7.82
CA TYR A 542 -8.30 -4.89 -8.25
C TYR A 542 -7.52 -5.60 -7.13
N ALA A 543 -8.10 -5.68 -5.93
CA ALA A 543 -7.48 -6.33 -4.79
C ALA A 543 -7.36 -7.84 -4.98
N ASN A 544 -6.61 -8.49 -4.09
CA ASN A 544 -6.54 -9.93 -4.09
C ASN A 544 -7.96 -10.50 -3.94
N ASN A 545 -8.39 -11.32 -4.90
CA ASN A 545 -9.68 -12.02 -4.89
C ASN A 545 -9.99 -12.68 -3.55
N PHE A 546 -8.95 -13.08 -2.80
CA PHE A 546 -9.11 -13.67 -1.49
C PHE A 546 -9.63 -12.69 -0.44
N LEU A 547 -9.15 -11.43 -0.40
CA LEU A 547 -9.67 -10.42 0.55
C LEU A 547 -11.10 -10.00 0.25
N GLY A 548 -11.47 -9.90 -1.03
CA GLY A 548 -12.85 -9.62 -1.44
C GLY A 548 -13.87 -10.68 -1.01
N LEU A 549 -13.43 -11.82 -0.45
CA LEU A 549 -14.32 -12.80 0.19
C LEU A 549 -14.66 -12.47 1.65
N PHE A 550 -14.01 -11.46 2.24
CA PHE A 550 -14.17 -11.04 3.63
C PHE A 550 -14.77 -9.63 3.77
N SER A 551 -14.91 -8.90 2.66
CA SER A 551 -15.56 -7.59 2.56
C SER A 551 -17.07 -7.68 2.76
#